data_AF-A0A2X2JSI7-F1
#
_entry.id   AF-A0A2X2JSI7-F1
#
_cell.length_a   1.000
_cell.length_b   1.000
_cell.length_c   1.000
_cell.angle_alpha   90.00
_cell.angle_beta   90.00
_cell.angle_gamma   90.00
#
_symmetry.space_group_name_H-M   'P 1'
#
loop_
_entity.id
_entity.type
_entity.pdbx_description
1 polymer ?
#
loop_
_entity_poly.entity_id
_entity_poly.type
_entity_poly.pdbx_seq_one_letter_code
_entity_poly.pdbx_strand_id
1 'polypeptide(L)'
;MAQAKALYPKVRMYYERSEPVAEAFGDLDPKIDARLADMKEEKKEKEWSGYHKIEKALYEDKKIDDVTKKDAQQLLKDAKELHAKADTLDITPKLMLQGSVDLLNEVATSKITGEEEIYSHTDLYDFKANVEGAQKIYDLFKPILEKKDKKLSDDIQMNFDKVNKLLDKYKDNNGGYESFEKVSKKDRKAFADAVNALGEPLSKMAVITE
;
A
#
# COMPACT_ATOMS: atom_id res chain seq x y z
N MET A 1 -14.65 -13.12 -14.89
CA MET A 1 -13.17 -13.31 -14.87
C MET A 1 -12.43 -12.07 -15.34
N ALA A 2 -12.44 -11.73 -16.64
CA ALA A 2 -11.65 -10.60 -17.16
C ALA A 2 -11.93 -9.26 -16.45
N GLN A 3 -13.20 -8.93 -16.22
CA GLN A 3 -13.58 -7.71 -15.49
C GLN A 3 -13.08 -7.71 -14.03
N ALA A 4 -13.11 -8.87 -13.35
CA ALA A 4 -12.61 -8.97 -11.97
C ALA A 4 -11.09 -8.71 -11.92
N LYS A 5 -10.32 -9.31 -12.83
CA LYS A 5 -8.87 -9.04 -12.98
C LYS A 5 -8.58 -7.57 -13.30
N ALA A 6 -9.38 -6.96 -14.18
CA ALA A 6 -9.18 -5.55 -14.54
C ALA A 6 -9.50 -4.57 -13.41
N LEU A 7 -10.42 -4.93 -12.49
CA LEU A 7 -10.80 -4.11 -11.35
C LEU A 7 -9.93 -4.35 -10.12
N TYR A 8 -9.44 -5.58 -9.92
CA TYR A 8 -8.71 -6.02 -8.74
C TYR A 8 -7.65 -5.00 -8.26
N PRO A 9 -6.64 -4.63 -9.07
CA PRO A 9 -5.59 -3.72 -8.58
C PRO A 9 -6.12 -2.30 -8.36
N LYS A 10 -7.11 -1.85 -9.16
CA LYS A 10 -7.68 -0.50 -9.03
C LYS A 10 -8.47 -0.33 -7.73
N VAL A 11 -9.16 -1.38 -7.30
CA VAL A 11 -9.94 -1.37 -6.06
C VAL A 11 -9.01 -1.47 -4.84
N ARG A 12 -7.95 -2.29 -4.91
CA ARG A 12 -6.94 -2.38 -3.85
C ARG A 12 -6.28 -1.05 -3.53
N MET A 13 -5.98 -0.23 -4.54
CA MET A 13 -5.38 1.09 -4.32
C MET A 13 -6.13 1.97 -3.30
N TYR A 14 -7.43 1.76 -3.06
CA TYR A 14 -8.14 2.50 -2.00
C TYR A 14 -7.71 2.07 -0.60
N TYR A 15 -7.51 0.77 -0.39
CA TYR A 15 -7.01 0.21 0.87
C TYR A 15 -5.55 0.60 1.10
N GLU A 16 -4.72 0.43 0.08
CA GLU A 16 -3.27 0.71 0.11
C GLU A 16 -2.93 2.18 0.41
N ARG A 17 -3.79 3.13 0.03
CA ARG A 17 -3.64 4.54 0.42
C ARG A 17 -3.86 4.79 1.91
N SER A 18 -4.58 3.89 2.58
CA SER A 18 -4.87 3.96 4.01
C SER A 18 -3.92 3.13 4.87
N GLU A 19 -3.04 2.35 4.23
CA GLU A 19 -2.06 1.49 4.91
C GLU A 19 -1.16 2.21 5.93
N PRO A 20 -0.77 3.51 5.78
CA PRO A 20 -0.04 4.21 6.82
C PRO A 20 -0.73 4.26 8.20
N VAL A 21 -2.02 3.91 8.28
CA VAL A 21 -2.78 3.86 9.53
C VAL A 21 -3.46 2.49 9.74
N ALA A 22 -3.09 1.46 8.98
CA ALA A 22 -3.74 0.15 9.01
C ALA A 22 -3.63 -0.55 10.38
N GLU A 23 -2.60 -0.23 11.18
CA GLU A 23 -2.51 -0.71 12.57
C GLU A 23 -3.78 -0.37 13.37
N ALA A 24 -4.41 0.78 13.13
CA ALA A 24 -5.64 1.17 13.81
C ALA A 24 -6.85 0.31 13.40
N PHE A 25 -6.78 -0.44 12.29
CA PHE A 25 -7.89 -1.27 11.81
C PHE A 25 -8.02 -2.58 12.62
N GLY A 26 -6.99 -2.95 13.37
CA GLY A 26 -6.95 -4.17 14.18
C GLY A 26 -7.23 -5.41 13.34
N ASP A 27 -8.09 -6.30 13.83
CA ASP A 27 -8.42 -7.58 13.17
C ASP A 27 -9.03 -7.45 11.75
N LEU A 28 -9.39 -6.24 11.31
CA LEU A 28 -9.90 -6.04 9.94
C LEU A 28 -8.77 -6.04 8.92
N ASP A 29 -7.58 -5.59 9.28
CA ASP A 29 -6.43 -5.55 8.37
C ASP A 29 -6.08 -6.94 7.81
N PRO A 30 -5.78 -7.96 8.64
CA PRO A 30 -5.47 -9.29 8.12
C PRO A 30 -6.67 -9.99 7.44
N LYS A 31 -7.91 -9.60 7.75
CA LYS A 31 -9.09 -10.13 7.05
C LYS A 31 -9.23 -9.59 5.63
N ILE A 32 -8.77 -8.35 5.41
CA ILE A 32 -8.85 -7.66 4.14
C ILE A 32 -7.62 -7.97 3.28
N ASP A 33 -6.42 -7.98 3.86
CA ASP A 33 -5.18 -7.87 3.09
C ASP A 33 -4.05 -8.83 3.49
N ALA A 34 -4.27 -9.81 4.36
CA ALA A 34 -3.20 -10.76 4.70
C ALA A 34 -2.78 -11.63 3.50
N ARG A 35 -1.46 -11.80 3.33
CA ARG A 35 -0.91 -12.73 2.35
C ARG A 35 -0.91 -14.15 2.91
N LEU A 36 -0.94 -15.14 2.03
CA LEU A 36 -0.91 -16.55 2.45
C LEU A 36 0.36 -16.90 3.23
N ALA A 37 1.49 -16.23 2.95
CA ALA A 37 2.75 -16.45 3.65
C ALA A 37 2.64 -16.07 5.13
N ASP A 38 2.09 -14.89 5.43
CA ASP A 38 1.89 -14.40 6.80
C ASP A 38 0.92 -15.31 7.57
N MET A 39 -0.18 -15.71 6.93
CA MET A 39 -1.15 -16.64 7.54
C MET A 39 -0.53 -18.01 7.85
N LYS A 40 0.45 -18.47 7.07
CA LYS A 40 1.18 -19.72 7.34
C LYS A 40 2.15 -19.57 8.50
N GLU A 41 2.86 -18.46 8.56
CA GLU A 41 3.77 -18.15 9.66
C GLU A 41 3.02 -18.11 10.99
N GLU A 42 1.81 -17.55 11.00
CA GLU A 42 0.92 -17.50 12.16
C GLU A 42 0.12 -18.78 12.42
N LYS A 43 0.20 -19.79 11.55
CA LYS A 43 -0.60 -21.04 11.62
C LYS A 43 -2.12 -20.80 11.57
N LYS A 44 -2.54 -19.79 10.81
CA LYS A 44 -3.93 -19.34 10.65
C LYS A 44 -4.46 -19.53 9.22
N GLU A 45 -3.87 -20.41 8.40
CA GLU A 45 -4.24 -20.59 6.99
C GLU A 45 -5.73 -20.88 6.77
N LYS A 46 -6.39 -21.48 7.76
CA LYS A 46 -7.84 -21.75 7.74
C LYS A 46 -8.71 -20.50 7.82
N GLU A 47 -8.15 -19.40 8.32
CA GLU A 47 -8.81 -18.10 8.47
C GLU A 47 -8.54 -17.19 7.27
N TRP A 48 -7.68 -17.60 6.33
CA TRP A 48 -7.29 -16.77 5.19
C TRP A 48 -8.51 -16.35 4.34
N SER A 49 -8.62 -15.04 4.10
CA SER A 49 -9.68 -14.36 3.36
C SER A 49 -9.09 -13.17 2.58
N GLY A 50 -9.93 -12.22 2.17
CA GLY A 50 -9.46 -10.94 1.67
C GLY A 50 -9.02 -10.92 0.20
N TYR A 51 -8.31 -9.85 -0.16
CA TYR A 51 -7.85 -9.59 -1.52
C TYR A 51 -6.96 -10.71 -2.06
N HIS A 52 -5.89 -11.09 -1.36
CA HIS A 52 -4.92 -12.09 -1.87
C HIS A 52 -5.50 -13.49 -2.06
N LYS A 53 -6.54 -13.87 -1.31
CA LYS A 53 -7.23 -15.13 -1.57
C LYS A 53 -8.05 -15.07 -2.85
N ILE A 54 -8.68 -13.93 -3.12
CA ILE A 54 -9.40 -13.67 -4.37
C ILE A 54 -8.39 -13.54 -5.53
N GLU A 55 -7.25 -12.89 -5.31
CA GLU A 55 -6.13 -12.81 -6.26
C GLU A 55 -5.71 -14.19 -6.73
N LYS A 56 -5.39 -15.09 -5.79
CA LYS A 56 -5.05 -16.49 -6.10
C LYS A 56 -6.14 -17.17 -6.92
N ALA A 57 -7.41 -17.01 -6.53
CA ALA A 57 -8.52 -17.63 -7.26
C ALA A 57 -8.61 -17.12 -8.71
N LEU A 58 -8.40 -15.82 -8.92
CA LEU A 58 -8.48 -15.19 -10.24
C LEU A 58 -7.27 -15.50 -11.12
N TYR A 59 -6.05 -15.37 -10.59
CA TYR A 59 -4.82 -15.35 -11.38
C TYR A 59 -4.16 -16.72 -11.47
N GLU A 60 -4.04 -17.44 -10.37
CA GLU A 60 -3.44 -18.78 -10.28
C GLU A 60 -4.46 -19.87 -10.64
N ASP A 61 -5.55 -19.97 -9.87
CA ASP A 61 -6.53 -21.04 -10.02
C ASP A 61 -7.48 -20.82 -11.22
N LYS A 62 -7.49 -19.59 -11.76
CA LYS A 62 -8.27 -19.17 -12.93
C LYS A 62 -9.76 -19.55 -12.84
N LYS A 63 -10.35 -19.40 -11.65
CA LYS A 63 -11.75 -19.78 -11.39
C LYS A 63 -12.53 -18.71 -10.60
N ILE A 64 -13.84 -18.75 -10.76
CA ILE A 64 -14.81 -18.05 -9.89
C ILE A 64 -15.88 -19.09 -9.55
N ASP A 65 -15.72 -19.73 -8.40
CA ASP A 65 -16.67 -20.70 -7.87
C ASP A 65 -17.41 -20.13 -6.65
N ASP A 66 -18.21 -20.96 -5.97
CA ASP A 66 -18.98 -20.51 -4.82
C ASP A 66 -18.10 -20.14 -3.61
N VAL A 67 -16.89 -20.69 -3.52
CA VAL A 67 -15.89 -20.28 -2.52
C VAL A 67 -15.41 -18.87 -2.84
N THR A 68 -15.00 -18.60 -4.09
CA THR A 68 -14.58 -17.25 -4.51
C THR A 68 -15.68 -16.21 -4.31
N LYS A 69 -16.94 -16.56 -4.61
CA LYS A 69 -18.08 -15.65 -4.39
C LYS A 69 -18.29 -15.36 -2.90
N LYS A 70 -18.16 -16.36 -2.03
CA LYS A 70 -18.27 -16.20 -0.58
C LYS A 70 -17.13 -15.32 -0.03
N ASP A 71 -15.90 -15.55 -0.48
CA ASP A 71 -14.75 -14.72 -0.09
C ASP A 71 -14.95 -13.25 -0.54
N ALA A 72 -15.47 -13.01 -1.75
CA ALA A 72 -15.78 -11.66 -2.22
C ALA A 72 -16.90 -10.97 -1.42
N GLN A 73 -17.92 -11.72 -0.99
CA GLN A 73 -18.96 -11.19 -0.10
C GLN A 73 -18.40 -10.85 1.29
N GLN A 74 -17.49 -11.68 1.81
CA GLN A 74 -16.83 -11.45 3.09
C GLN A 74 -15.93 -10.20 3.01
N LEU A 75 -15.10 -10.06 1.98
CA LEU A 75 -14.29 -8.87 1.74
C LEU A 75 -15.14 -7.58 1.68
N LEU A 76 -16.28 -7.61 0.98
CA LEU A 76 -17.20 -6.46 0.94
C LEU A 76 -17.77 -6.13 2.32
N LYS A 77 -18.05 -7.15 3.15
CA LYS A 77 -18.53 -6.95 4.51
C LYS A 77 -17.44 -6.33 5.38
N ASP A 78 -16.21 -6.83 5.32
CA ASP A 78 -15.08 -6.34 6.11
C ASP A 78 -14.72 -4.90 5.71
N ALA A 79 -14.73 -4.58 4.42
CA ALA A 79 -14.54 -3.20 3.93
C ALA A 79 -15.64 -2.24 4.40
N LYS A 80 -16.91 -2.69 4.44
CA LYS A 80 -18.01 -1.88 4.99
C LYS A 80 -17.90 -1.70 6.50
N GLU A 81 -17.41 -2.71 7.21
CA GLU A 81 -17.17 -2.62 8.65
C GLU A 81 -16.04 -1.63 8.94
N LEU A 82 -14.94 -1.67 8.19
CA LEU A 82 -13.87 -0.67 8.27
C LEU A 82 -14.41 0.74 8.01
N HIS A 83 -15.20 0.92 6.95
CA HIS A 83 -15.81 2.21 6.65
C HIS A 83 -16.73 2.71 7.77
N ALA A 84 -17.54 1.84 8.37
CA ALA A 84 -18.43 2.20 9.47
C ALA A 84 -17.67 2.57 10.75
N LYS A 85 -16.45 2.03 10.94
CA LYS A 85 -15.58 2.34 12.08
C LYS A 85 -14.68 3.54 11.85
N ALA A 86 -14.52 4.01 10.61
CA ALA A 86 -13.52 5.00 10.22
C ALA A 86 -13.48 6.24 11.12
N ASP A 87 -14.65 6.79 11.48
CA ASP A 87 -14.77 7.99 12.33
C ASP A 87 -14.44 7.76 13.82
N THR A 88 -14.31 6.48 14.22
CA THR A 88 -14.05 6.06 15.61
C THR A 88 -12.66 5.44 15.80
N LEU A 89 -11.89 5.29 14.72
CA LEU A 89 -10.52 4.82 14.79
C LEU A 89 -9.65 5.86 15.50
N ASP A 90 -8.78 5.40 16.40
CA ASP A 90 -7.84 6.27 17.11
C ASP A 90 -6.65 6.63 16.22
N ILE A 91 -6.91 7.47 15.21
CA ILE A 91 -5.88 7.91 14.26
C ILE A 91 -5.25 9.20 14.79
N THR A 92 -4.10 9.06 15.42
CA THR A 92 -3.33 10.19 15.95
C THR A 92 -2.35 10.75 14.90
N PRO A 93 -1.95 12.03 15.01
CA PRO A 93 -0.84 12.58 14.22
C PRO A 93 0.43 11.71 14.27
N LYS A 94 0.76 11.20 15.46
CA LYS A 94 1.91 10.33 15.67
C LYS A 94 1.79 9.02 14.88
N LEU A 95 0.62 8.38 14.91
CA LEU A 95 0.36 7.16 14.14
C LEU A 95 0.53 7.43 12.63
N MET A 96 -0.07 8.50 12.11
CA MET A 96 0.06 8.85 10.68
C MET A 96 1.53 9.01 10.26
N LEU A 97 2.33 9.71 11.06
CA LEU A 97 3.73 10.00 10.75
C LEU A 97 4.60 8.74 10.85
N GLN A 98 4.46 7.98 11.94
CA GLN A 98 5.21 6.74 12.15
C GLN A 98 4.85 5.69 11.10
N GLY A 99 3.56 5.44 10.87
CA GLY A 99 3.11 4.48 9.87
C GLY A 99 3.48 4.87 8.44
N SER A 100 3.59 6.17 8.11
CA SER A 100 4.16 6.60 6.82
C SER A 100 5.64 6.23 6.67
N VAL A 101 6.43 6.35 7.74
CA VAL A 101 7.85 5.98 7.74
C VAL A 101 7.99 4.47 7.62
N ASP A 102 7.24 3.71 8.42
CA ASP A 102 7.32 2.25 8.45
C ASP A 102 6.88 1.65 7.12
N LEU A 103 5.76 2.11 6.56
CA LEU A 103 5.28 1.67 5.26
C LEU A 103 6.29 1.92 4.15
N LEU A 104 6.87 3.12 4.07
CA LEU A 104 7.84 3.41 3.01
C LEU A 104 9.14 2.59 3.19
N ASN A 105 9.57 2.33 4.43
CA ASN A 105 10.68 1.42 4.69
C ASN A 105 10.35 -0.01 4.24
N GLU A 106 9.15 -0.50 4.52
CA GLU A 106 8.69 -1.82 4.08
C GLU A 106 8.66 -1.91 2.55
N VAL A 107 8.06 -0.92 1.88
CA VAL A 107 8.06 -0.81 0.41
C VAL A 107 9.47 -0.91 -0.16
N ALA A 108 10.45 -0.25 0.45
CA ALA A 108 11.83 -0.23 -0.03
C ALA A 108 12.64 -1.49 0.29
N THR A 109 12.23 -2.30 1.27
CA THR A 109 13.04 -3.42 1.78
C THR A 109 12.46 -4.79 1.49
N SER A 110 11.14 -4.97 1.64
CA SER A 110 10.45 -6.24 1.42
C SER A 110 9.55 -6.19 0.19
N LYS A 111 8.57 -5.27 0.13
CA LYS A 111 7.56 -5.26 -0.96
C LYS A 111 8.19 -5.06 -2.34
N ILE A 112 9.33 -4.36 -2.45
CA ILE A 112 10.09 -4.21 -3.72
C ILE A 112 10.54 -5.52 -4.37
N THR A 113 10.44 -6.65 -3.67
CA THR A 113 10.68 -7.97 -4.24
C THR A 113 9.51 -8.49 -5.08
N GLY A 114 8.31 -7.92 -4.93
CA GLY A 114 7.05 -8.37 -5.52
C GLY A 114 6.36 -9.42 -4.67
N GLU A 115 6.53 -9.36 -3.34
CA GLU A 115 5.97 -10.33 -2.39
C GLU A 115 4.49 -10.08 -2.07
N GLU A 116 3.95 -8.92 -2.44
CA GLU A 116 2.57 -8.54 -2.15
C GLU A 116 1.61 -9.23 -3.11
N GLU A 117 1.84 -9.04 -4.41
CA GLU A 117 0.98 -9.51 -5.49
C GLU A 117 1.62 -10.68 -6.25
N ILE A 118 1.88 -11.78 -5.52
CA ILE A 118 2.64 -12.93 -6.04
C ILE A 118 1.93 -13.69 -7.17
N TYR A 119 0.61 -13.50 -7.36
CA TYR A 119 -0.15 -14.17 -8.41
C TYR A 119 -0.49 -13.22 -9.56
N SER A 120 -0.78 -11.96 -9.28
CA SER A 120 -1.23 -10.97 -10.26
C SER A 120 -0.11 -10.09 -10.80
N HIS A 121 0.96 -9.91 -10.04
CA HIS A 121 2.09 -9.01 -10.29
C HIS A 121 1.66 -7.57 -10.51
N THR A 122 0.64 -7.11 -9.77
CA THR A 122 0.15 -5.72 -9.83
C THR A 122 0.76 -4.79 -8.78
N ASP A 123 1.89 -5.16 -8.18
CA ASP A 123 2.55 -4.45 -7.07
C ASP A 123 2.79 -2.95 -7.34
N LEU A 124 2.93 -2.54 -8.61
CA LEU A 124 3.08 -1.11 -8.97
C LEU A 124 1.85 -0.26 -8.63
N TYR A 125 0.65 -0.86 -8.63
CA TYR A 125 -0.56 -0.18 -8.17
C TYR A 125 -0.50 0.08 -6.67
N ASP A 126 -0.05 -0.92 -5.91
CA ASP A 126 0.05 -0.87 -4.45
C ASP A 126 1.15 0.11 -4.05
N PHE A 127 2.34 0.03 -4.65
CA PHE A 127 3.42 1.01 -4.43
C PHE A 127 2.98 2.44 -4.70
N LYS A 128 2.22 2.67 -5.79
CA LYS A 128 1.70 4.00 -6.08
C LYS A 128 0.73 4.46 -5.00
N ALA A 129 -0.17 3.59 -4.57
CA ALA A 129 -1.15 3.89 -3.53
C ALA A 129 -0.50 4.15 -2.16
N ASN A 130 0.49 3.34 -1.76
CA ASN A 130 1.25 3.55 -0.52
C ASN A 130 1.98 4.90 -0.54
N VAL A 131 2.66 5.23 -1.65
CA VAL A 131 3.34 6.52 -1.83
C VAL A 131 2.33 7.67 -1.78
N GLU A 132 1.15 7.52 -2.39
CA GLU A 132 0.09 8.53 -2.32
C GLU A 132 -0.46 8.72 -0.89
N GLY A 133 -0.64 7.64 -0.13
CA GLY A 133 -1.06 7.68 1.27
C GLY A 133 -0.06 8.43 2.15
N ALA A 134 1.22 8.04 2.08
CA ALA A 134 2.29 8.70 2.83
C ALA A 134 2.48 10.17 2.40
N GLN A 135 2.41 10.45 1.10
CA GLN A 135 2.51 11.82 0.58
C GLN A 135 1.32 12.68 1.04
N LYS A 136 0.12 12.11 1.09
CA LYS A 136 -1.06 12.82 1.60
C LYS A 136 -0.89 13.21 3.06
N ILE A 137 -0.30 12.34 3.87
CA ILE A 137 0.05 12.67 5.26
C ILE A 137 1.06 13.81 5.28
N TYR A 138 2.15 13.74 4.53
CA TYR A 138 3.09 14.87 4.39
C TYR A 138 2.36 16.19 4.04
N ASP A 139 1.46 16.19 3.06
CA ASP A 139 0.72 17.38 2.64
C ASP A 139 -0.12 18.00 3.77
N LEU A 140 -0.66 17.18 4.69
CA LEU A 140 -1.40 17.66 5.85
C LEU A 140 -0.49 18.39 6.85
N PHE A 141 0.74 17.91 7.02
CA PHE A 141 1.72 18.50 7.94
C PHE A 141 2.57 19.60 7.30
N LYS A 142 2.60 19.69 5.97
CA LYS A 142 3.41 20.64 5.21
C LYS A 142 3.28 22.09 5.68
N PRO A 143 2.09 22.66 5.96
CA PRO A 143 1.99 24.05 6.44
C PRO A 143 2.62 24.29 7.82
N ILE A 144 2.67 23.25 8.67
CA ILE A 144 3.34 23.31 9.98
C ILE A 144 4.84 23.19 9.77
N LEU A 145 5.26 22.22 8.95
CA LEU A 145 6.66 21.95 8.67
C LEU A 145 7.32 23.15 7.98
N GLU A 146 6.70 23.78 6.99
CA GLU A 146 7.28 24.93 6.28
C GLU A 146 7.57 26.13 7.18
N LYS A 147 6.79 26.29 8.26
CA LYS A 147 7.04 27.35 9.27
C LYS A 147 8.21 27.02 10.19
N LYS A 148 8.45 25.73 10.47
CA LYS A 148 9.50 25.25 11.38
C LYS A 148 10.82 24.98 10.65
N ASP A 149 10.76 24.33 9.51
CA ASP A 149 11.89 23.95 8.67
C ASP A 149 11.46 23.83 7.19
N LYS A 150 11.53 24.95 6.47
CA LYS A 150 11.22 25.00 5.04
C LYS A 150 12.15 24.10 4.21
N LYS A 151 13.43 24.01 4.58
CA LYS A 151 14.40 23.21 3.81
C LYS A 151 14.03 21.73 3.88
N LEU A 152 13.68 21.23 5.06
CA LEU A 152 13.22 19.86 5.23
C LEU A 152 11.95 19.58 4.42
N SER A 153 10.99 20.52 4.41
CA SER A 153 9.79 20.39 3.58
C SER A 153 10.11 20.28 2.08
N ASP A 154 11.01 21.14 1.58
CA ASP A 154 11.43 21.11 0.18
C ASP A 154 12.16 19.79 -0.17
N ASP A 155 12.99 19.28 0.75
CA ASP A 155 13.70 18.00 0.59
C ASP A 155 12.74 16.80 0.53
N ILE A 156 11.71 16.77 1.38
CA ILE A 156 10.66 15.73 1.37
C ILE A 156 9.88 15.77 0.06
N GLN A 157 9.39 16.95 -0.36
CA GLN A 157 8.67 17.11 -1.63
C GLN A 157 9.51 16.61 -2.81
N MET A 158 10.77 17.03 -2.89
CA MET A 158 11.69 16.62 -3.95
C MET A 158 11.84 15.09 -3.99
N ASN A 159 11.91 14.42 -2.84
CA ASN A 159 12.04 12.96 -2.79
C ASN A 159 10.75 12.25 -3.21
N PHE A 160 9.57 12.75 -2.81
CA PHE A 160 8.30 12.22 -3.33
C PHE A 160 8.19 12.40 -4.85
N ASP A 161 8.61 13.55 -5.39
CA ASP A 161 8.60 13.79 -6.84
C ASP A 161 9.51 12.80 -7.58
N LYS A 162 10.67 12.45 -7.02
CA LYS A 162 11.57 11.43 -7.58
C LYS A 162 10.92 10.04 -7.60
N VAL A 163 10.31 9.63 -6.49
CA VAL A 163 9.63 8.33 -6.38
C VAL A 163 8.48 8.24 -7.38
N ASN A 164 7.62 9.26 -7.43
CA ASN A 164 6.51 9.34 -8.39
C ASN A 164 7.00 9.28 -9.84
N LYS A 165 8.08 10.00 -10.17
CA LYS A 165 8.67 9.97 -11.52
C LYS A 165 9.20 8.58 -11.91
N LEU A 166 9.69 7.79 -10.96
CA LEU A 166 10.13 6.42 -11.22
C LEU A 166 8.93 5.50 -11.50
N LEU A 167 7.85 5.63 -10.72
CA LEU A 167 6.60 4.89 -10.96
C LEU A 167 5.95 5.27 -12.30
N ASP A 168 5.96 6.56 -12.66
CA ASP A 168 5.36 7.07 -13.90
C ASP A 168 5.96 6.44 -15.17
N LYS A 169 7.21 5.95 -15.12
CA LYS A 169 7.83 5.22 -16.24
C LYS A 169 7.11 3.92 -16.59
N TYR A 170 6.38 3.36 -15.64
CA TYR A 170 5.70 2.08 -15.76
C TYR A 170 4.18 2.21 -15.84
N LYS A 171 3.67 3.43 -16.09
CA LYS A 171 2.26 3.61 -16.43
C LYS A 171 1.97 2.97 -17.79
N ASP A 172 0.84 2.28 -17.89
CA ASP A 172 0.36 1.74 -19.15
C ASP A 172 -0.48 2.77 -19.92
N ASN A 173 -0.85 2.45 -21.16
CA ASN A 173 -1.66 3.33 -22.01
C ASN A 173 -3.15 3.40 -21.61
N ASN A 174 -3.57 2.63 -20.60
CA ASN A 174 -4.95 2.52 -20.14
C ASN A 174 -5.17 3.26 -18.80
N GLY A 175 -4.20 4.06 -18.36
CA GLY A 175 -4.25 4.79 -17.09
C GLY A 175 -4.00 3.90 -15.88
N GLY A 176 -3.39 2.74 -16.07
CA GLY A 176 -2.94 1.81 -15.05
C GLY A 176 -1.42 1.69 -15.00
N TYR A 177 -0.94 0.56 -14.49
CA TYR A 177 0.49 0.21 -14.44
C TYR A 177 0.75 -1.13 -15.13
N GLU A 178 1.97 -1.24 -15.66
CA GLU A 178 2.53 -2.47 -16.19
C GLU A 178 2.67 -3.57 -15.10
N SER A 179 2.83 -4.83 -15.52
CA SER A 179 3.19 -5.91 -14.59
C SER A 179 4.53 -5.65 -13.92
N PHE A 180 4.64 -5.95 -12.62
CA PHE A 180 5.88 -5.82 -11.85
C PHE A 180 7.03 -6.68 -12.41
N GLU A 181 6.72 -7.74 -13.16
CA GLU A 181 7.71 -8.55 -13.88
C GLU A 181 8.50 -7.73 -14.92
N LYS A 182 7.91 -6.66 -15.46
CA LYS A 182 8.59 -5.78 -16.43
C LYS A 182 9.57 -4.80 -15.77
N VAL A 183 9.53 -4.67 -14.44
CA VAL A 183 10.40 -3.74 -13.72
C VAL A 183 11.81 -4.31 -13.61
N SER A 184 12.76 -3.65 -14.26
CA SER A 184 14.15 -4.10 -14.29
C SER A 184 14.78 -4.11 -12.90
N LYS A 185 15.74 -5.00 -12.63
CA LYS A 185 16.48 -5.02 -11.34
C LYS A 185 17.10 -3.66 -11.01
N LYS A 186 17.57 -2.95 -12.04
CA LYS A 186 18.14 -1.60 -11.90
C LYS A 186 17.08 -0.61 -11.43
N ASP A 187 15.89 -0.64 -12.01
CA ASP A 187 14.81 0.28 -11.62
C ASP A 187 14.19 -0.10 -10.27
N ARG A 188 14.09 -1.39 -9.93
CA ARG A 188 13.71 -1.84 -8.57
C ARG A 188 14.66 -1.25 -7.54
N LYS A 189 15.98 -1.33 -7.77
CA LYS A 189 16.98 -0.70 -6.91
C LYS A 189 16.82 0.82 -6.87
N ALA A 190 16.66 1.48 -8.01
CA ALA A 190 16.50 2.92 -8.06
C ALA A 190 15.24 3.40 -7.32
N PHE A 191 14.15 2.63 -7.39
CA PHE A 191 12.93 2.88 -6.65
C PHE A 191 13.14 2.68 -5.15
N ALA A 192 13.71 1.54 -4.72
CA ALA A 192 14.05 1.31 -3.31
C ALA A 192 14.96 2.39 -2.74
N ASP A 193 16.02 2.78 -3.46
CA ASP A 193 16.93 3.85 -3.02
C ASP A 193 16.20 5.20 -2.90
N ALA A 194 15.27 5.50 -3.81
CA ALA A 194 14.48 6.74 -3.77
C ALA A 194 13.46 6.74 -2.62
N VAL A 195 12.81 5.61 -2.35
CA VAL A 195 11.88 5.46 -1.23
C VAL A 195 12.64 5.49 0.10
N ASN A 196 13.77 4.80 0.23
CA ASN A 196 14.63 4.87 1.42
C ASN A 196 15.09 6.31 1.73
N ALA A 197 15.33 7.12 0.70
CA ALA A 197 15.69 8.53 0.88
C ALA A 197 14.56 9.39 1.48
N LEU A 198 13.32 8.91 1.55
CA LEU A 198 12.22 9.56 2.27
C LEU A 198 12.26 9.27 3.78
N GLY A 199 12.83 8.14 4.20
CA GLY A 199 12.76 7.67 5.58
C GLY A 199 13.31 8.68 6.59
N GLU A 200 14.58 9.09 6.47
CA GLU A 200 15.19 10.05 7.40
C GLU A 200 14.46 11.42 7.42
N PRO A 201 14.15 12.04 6.26
CA PRO A 201 13.38 13.29 6.26
C PRO A 201 12.00 13.18 6.91
N LEU A 202 11.25 12.10 6.67
CA LEU A 202 9.94 11.88 7.28
C LEU A 202 10.04 11.64 8.79
N SER A 203 11.05 10.91 9.25
CA SER A 203 11.32 10.76 10.68
C SER A 203 11.64 12.10 11.35
N LYS A 204 12.39 12.99 10.68
CA LYS A 204 12.63 14.36 11.20
C LYS A 204 11.35 15.19 11.24
N MET A 205 10.50 15.07 10.21
CA MET A 205 9.19 15.71 10.20
C MET A 205 8.35 15.25 11.39
N ALA A 206 8.36 13.96 11.72
CA ALA A 206 7.65 13.42 12.88
C ALA A 206 8.06 14.15 14.18
N VAL A 207 9.37 14.25 14.43
CA VAL A 207 9.91 14.94 15.62
C VAL A 207 9.62 16.44 15.63
N ILE A 208 9.70 17.11 14.48
CA ILE A 208 9.51 18.57 14.40
C ILE A 208 8.04 18.96 14.53
N THR A 209 7.10 18.07 14.17
CA THR A 209 5.67 18.38 14.11
C THR A 209 4.84 17.83 15.28
N GLU A 210 5.42 16.99 16.13
CA GLU A 210 4.98 16.80 17.53
C GLU A 210 5.02 18.13 18.32
#